data_AF-A0A1Y3NQU5-F1
#
_entry.id   AF-A0A1Y3NQU5-F1
#
_cell.length_a   1.000
_cell.length_b   1.000
_cell.length_c   1.000
_cell.angle_alpha   90.00
_cell.angle_beta   90.00
_cell.angle_gamma   90.00
#
_symmetry.space_group_name_H-M   'P 1'
#
loop_
_entity.id
_entity.type
_entity.pdbx_description
1 polymer ?
#
loop_
_entity_poly.entity_id
_entity_poly.type
_entity_poly.pdbx_seq_one_letter_code
_entity_poly.pdbx_strand_id
1 'polypeptide(L)'
;MKQLKATIPTLNLLLSEDNQVLINACNCLDIFARDSNNREELIANGMVERLVDILSNEDPSVQSVAVLALSRCMQDGMGRQILNKIQGVKKIIDLLDSKDNDVCRNASWTLSSAAVHKSIVLEACHMGVIEALLKLTHSISISSFADDALGKILKHRK
;
A
#
# COMPACT_ATOMS: atom_id res chain seq x y z
N MET A 1 -22.68 -12.75 9.64
CA MET A 1 -22.47 -11.37 10.14
C MET A 1 -21.72 -11.35 11.48
N LYS A 2 -20.44 -11.75 11.57
CA LYS A 2 -19.73 -11.84 12.89
C LYS A 2 -18.23 -11.46 12.88
N GLN A 3 -17.74 -10.63 11.96
CA GLN A 3 -16.33 -10.19 11.96
C GLN A 3 -16.08 -8.68 12.22
N LEU A 4 -17.13 -7.85 12.28
CA LEU A 4 -17.00 -6.38 12.43
C LEU A 4 -16.51 -5.90 13.81
N LYS A 5 -16.45 -6.73 14.85
CA LYS A 5 -16.15 -6.24 16.22
C LYS A 5 -14.67 -5.95 16.49
N ALA A 6 -13.75 -6.52 15.72
CA ALA A 6 -12.31 -6.42 16.00
C ALA A 6 -11.60 -5.37 15.12
N THR A 7 -12.21 -4.93 14.02
CA THR A 7 -11.61 -4.01 13.03
C THR A 7 -11.22 -2.67 13.67
N ILE A 8 -12.16 -2.00 14.34
CA ILE A 8 -11.94 -0.68 14.94
C ILE A 8 -10.92 -0.69 16.09
N PRO A 9 -11.00 -1.62 17.08
CA PRO A 9 -9.97 -1.70 18.11
C PRO A 9 -8.57 -1.94 17.53
N THR A 10 -8.44 -2.79 16.52
CA THR A 10 -7.15 -3.02 15.85
C THR A 10 -6.66 -1.77 15.11
N LEU A 11 -7.56 -1.01 14.48
CA LEU A 11 -7.19 0.25 13.82
C LEU A 11 -6.61 1.27 14.82
N ASN A 12 -7.14 1.33 16.05
CA ASN A 12 -6.61 2.21 17.09
C ASN A 12 -5.18 1.85 17.52
N LEU A 13 -4.75 0.59 17.34
CA LEU A 13 -3.37 0.18 17.64
C LEU A 13 -2.34 0.81 16.68
N LEU A 14 -2.77 1.34 15.53
CA LEU A 14 -1.90 2.10 14.62
C LEU A 14 -1.44 3.44 15.20
N LEU A 15 -1.96 3.85 16.36
CA LEU A 15 -1.52 5.05 17.08
C LEU A 15 -0.34 4.78 18.04
N SER A 16 0.10 3.53 18.15
CA SER A 16 1.23 3.16 19.01
C SER A 16 2.56 3.63 18.42
N GLU A 17 3.48 4.04 19.29
CA GLU A 17 4.89 4.29 18.93
C GLU A 17 5.74 3.02 18.96
N ASP A 18 5.20 1.90 19.46
CA ASP A 18 5.89 0.62 19.54
C ASP A 18 5.85 -0.12 18.20
N ASN A 19 7.03 -0.35 17.61
CA ASN A 19 7.15 -1.02 16.31
C ASN A 19 6.52 -2.42 16.30
N GLN A 20 6.63 -3.20 17.38
CA GLN A 20 6.05 -4.54 17.42
C GLN A 20 4.53 -4.49 17.48
N VAL A 21 3.95 -3.52 18.19
CA VAL A 21 2.50 -3.25 18.18
C VAL A 21 2.05 -2.85 16.79
N LEU A 22 2.75 -1.93 16.12
CA LEU A 22 2.45 -1.53 14.75
C LEU A 22 2.51 -2.70 13.79
N ILE A 23 3.53 -3.55 13.88
CA ILE A 23 3.68 -4.74 13.04
C ILE A 23 2.50 -5.69 13.23
N ASN A 24 2.17 -6.01 14.47
CA ASN A 24 1.06 -6.91 14.80
C ASN A 24 -0.28 -6.33 14.33
N ALA A 25 -0.51 -5.04 14.53
CA ALA A 25 -1.72 -4.36 14.08
C ALA A 25 -1.85 -4.39 12.56
N CYS A 26 -0.79 -4.05 11.82
CA CYS A 26 -0.79 -4.06 10.35
C CYS A 26 -1.06 -5.47 9.80
N ASN A 27 -0.47 -6.51 10.38
CA ASN A 27 -0.72 -7.90 10.00
C ASN A 27 -2.18 -8.32 10.25
N CYS A 28 -2.77 -7.95 11.39
CA CYS A 28 -4.18 -8.20 11.66
C CYS A 28 -5.08 -7.45 10.65
N LEU A 29 -4.76 -6.21 10.33
CA LEU A 29 -5.50 -5.41 9.37
C LEU A 29 -5.39 -5.95 7.94
N ASP A 30 -4.22 -6.46 7.52
CA ASP A 30 -4.07 -7.19 6.24
C ASP A 30 -5.09 -8.34 6.16
N ILE A 31 -5.16 -9.15 7.21
CA ILE A 31 -6.05 -10.31 7.27
C ILE A 31 -7.51 -9.87 7.25
N PHE A 32 -7.89 -8.88 8.06
CA PHE A 32 -9.27 -8.39 8.12
C PHE A 32 -9.72 -7.76 6.80
N ALA A 33 -8.85 -6.98 6.15
CA ALA A 33 -9.14 -6.30 4.89
C ALA A 33 -9.20 -7.23 3.66
N ARG A 34 -8.98 -8.55 3.83
CA ARG A 34 -9.29 -9.55 2.80
C ARG A 34 -10.80 -9.70 2.58
N ASP A 35 -11.60 -9.55 3.64
CA ASP A 35 -13.05 -9.45 3.54
C ASP A 35 -13.44 -8.04 3.06
N SER A 36 -14.33 -7.95 2.08
CA SER A 36 -14.72 -6.65 1.49
C SER A 36 -15.47 -5.76 2.47
N ASN A 37 -16.34 -6.32 3.33
CA ASN A 37 -17.12 -5.52 4.27
C ASN A 37 -16.22 -4.93 5.35
N ASN A 38 -15.30 -5.74 5.89
CA ASN A 38 -14.31 -5.26 6.85
C ASN A 38 -13.39 -4.21 6.21
N ARG A 39 -12.97 -4.42 4.96
CA ARG A 39 -12.13 -3.47 4.23
C ARG A 39 -12.82 -2.13 4.04
N GLU A 40 -14.07 -2.12 3.59
CA GLU A 40 -14.86 -0.90 3.42
C GLU A 40 -15.02 -0.15 4.75
N GLU A 41 -15.35 -0.87 5.84
CA GLU A 41 -15.44 -0.28 7.18
C GLU A 41 -14.10 0.32 7.62
N LEU A 42 -12.99 -0.42 7.49
CA LEU A 42 -11.67 0.05 7.88
C LEU A 42 -11.23 1.29 7.10
N ILE A 43 -11.47 1.32 5.78
CA ILE A 43 -11.19 2.48 4.93
C ILE A 43 -12.02 3.68 5.38
N ALA A 44 -13.33 3.49 5.62
CA ALA A 44 -14.22 4.55 6.08
C ALA A 44 -13.81 5.13 7.45
N ASN A 45 -13.08 4.36 8.26
CA ASN A 45 -12.57 4.77 9.56
C ASN A 45 -11.12 5.30 9.52
N GLY A 46 -10.56 5.55 8.34
CA GLY A 46 -9.27 6.23 8.17
C GLY A 46 -8.04 5.32 8.13
N MET A 47 -8.21 4.04 7.78
CA MET A 47 -7.08 3.10 7.65
C MET A 47 -6.03 3.57 6.63
N VAL A 48 -6.45 4.21 5.52
CA VAL A 48 -5.53 4.62 4.45
C VAL A 48 -4.58 5.69 4.94
N GLU A 49 -5.10 6.74 5.56
CA GLU A 49 -4.34 7.87 6.10
C GLU A 49 -3.33 7.38 7.14
N ARG A 50 -3.78 6.53 8.08
CA ARG A 50 -2.92 6.00 9.14
C ARG A 50 -1.78 5.15 8.59
N LEU A 51 -2.07 4.27 7.63
CA LEU A 51 -1.02 3.44 7.04
C LEU A 51 -0.01 4.29 6.25
N VAL A 52 -0.48 5.31 5.53
CA VAL A 52 0.40 6.23 4.79
C VAL A 52 1.29 7.04 5.73
N ASP A 53 0.81 7.42 6.91
CA ASP A 53 1.64 8.06 7.94
C ASP A 53 2.74 7.11 8.44
N ILE A 54 2.38 5.85 8.72
CA ILE A 54 3.30 4.81 9.21
C ILE A 54 4.41 4.47 8.20
N LEU A 55 4.21 4.68 6.90
CA LEU A 55 5.26 4.46 5.89
C LEU A 55 6.52 5.33 6.13
N SER A 56 6.43 6.38 6.95
CA SER A 56 7.57 7.21 7.36
C SER A 56 8.35 6.66 8.56
N ASN A 57 7.97 5.52 9.13
CA ASN A 57 8.73 4.84 10.18
C ASN A 57 10.11 4.41 9.66
N GLU A 58 11.14 4.47 10.50
CA GLU A 58 12.53 4.13 10.12
C GLU A 58 12.78 2.62 10.01
N ASP A 59 11.92 1.79 10.63
CA ASP A 59 12.04 0.33 10.64
C ASP A 59 11.43 -0.28 9.37
N PRO A 60 12.24 -0.92 8.50
CA PRO A 60 11.75 -1.56 7.28
C PRO A 60 10.71 -2.65 7.55
N SER A 61 10.76 -3.30 8.71
CA SER A 61 9.79 -4.33 9.11
C SER A 61 8.40 -3.72 9.27
N VAL A 62 8.31 -2.53 9.87
CA VAL A 62 7.08 -1.75 10.00
C VAL A 62 6.61 -1.25 8.64
N GLN A 63 7.51 -0.68 7.84
CA GLN A 63 7.19 -0.21 6.49
C GLN A 63 6.61 -1.32 5.61
N SER A 64 7.23 -2.51 5.65
CA SER A 64 6.86 -3.67 4.82
C SER A 64 5.44 -4.15 5.10
N VAL A 65 5.06 -4.30 6.38
CA VAL A 65 3.70 -4.73 6.76
C VAL A 65 2.66 -3.62 6.60
N ALA A 66 3.06 -2.36 6.77
CA ALA A 66 2.16 -1.22 6.57
C ALA A 66 1.80 -1.04 5.08
N VAL A 67 2.79 -1.10 4.18
CA VAL A 67 2.55 -0.99 2.73
C VAL A 67 1.80 -2.22 2.21
N LEU A 68 2.02 -3.40 2.80
CA LEU A 68 1.25 -4.61 2.53
C LEU A 68 -0.22 -4.44 2.91
N ALA A 69 -0.53 -3.96 4.12
CA ALA A 69 -1.90 -3.67 4.52
C ALA A 69 -2.55 -2.60 3.62
N LEU A 70 -1.79 -1.59 3.20
CA LEU A 70 -2.26 -0.53 2.31
C LEU A 70 -2.65 -1.08 0.92
N SER A 71 -1.95 -2.12 0.43
CA SER A 71 -2.30 -2.81 -0.83
C SER A 71 -3.75 -3.33 -0.82
N ARG A 72 -4.25 -3.77 0.35
CA ARG A 72 -5.62 -4.25 0.51
C ARG A 72 -6.60 -3.11 0.29
N CYS A 73 -6.33 -1.95 0.87
CA CYS A 73 -7.15 -0.77 0.66
C CYS A 73 -7.24 -0.38 -0.82
N MET A 74 -6.14 -0.58 -1.58
CA MET A 74 -6.11 -0.25 -3.01
C MET A 74 -6.96 -1.16 -3.89
N GLN A 75 -7.46 -2.28 -3.36
CA GLN A 75 -8.44 -3.12 -4.05
C GLN A 75 -9.82 -2.46 -4.09
N ASP A 76 -10.08 -1.51 -3.18
CA ASP A 76 -11.33 -0.76 -3.11
C ASP A 76 -11.24 0.61 -3.82
N GLY A 77 -12.36 1.06 -4.40
CA GLY A 77 -12.45 2.36 -5.05
C GLY A 77 -12.27 3.53 -4.09
N MET A 78 -12.87 3.45 -2.91
CA MET A 78 -12.76 4.47 -1.87
C MET A 78 -11.32 4.61 -1.39
N GLY A 79 -10.63 3.48 -1.18
CA GLY A 79 -9.23 3.48 -0.76
C GLY A 79 -8.32 4.20 -1.75
N ARG A 80 -8.49 3.93 -3.05
CA ARG A 80 -7.73 4.61 -4.12
C ARG A 80 -8.03 6.12 -4.18
N GLN A 81 -9.30 6.52 -4.02
CA GLN A 81 -9.68 7.94 -4.01
C GLN A 81 -9.03 8.68 -2.83
N ILE A 82 -9.04 8.08 -1.64
CA ILE A 82 -8.40 8.65 -0.46
C ILE A 82 -6.90 8.78 -0.67
N LEU A 83 -6.22 7.72 -1.15
CA LEU A 83 -4.78 7.76 -1.43
C LEU A 83 -4.39 8.91 -2.36
N ASN A 84 -5.15 9.09 -3.45
CA ASN A 84 -4.96 10.17 -4.40
C ASN A 84 -5.21 11.55 -3.75
N LYS A 85 -6.25 11.68 -2.92
CA LYS A 85 -6.58 12.93 -2.22
C LYS A 85 -5.48 13.37 -1.25
N ILE A 86 -4.86 12.43 -0.56
CA ILE A 86 -3.79 12.72 0.42
C ILE A 86 -2.39 12.74 -0.21
N GLN A 87 -2.28 12.63 -1.55
CA GLN A 87 -0.99 12.55 -2.28
C GLN A 87 -0.07 11.43 -1.76
N GLY A 88 -0.67 10.33 -1.28
CA GLY A 88 0.08 9.22 -0.68
C GLY A 88 0.83 8.36 -1.71
N VAL A 89 0.54 8.54 -3.01
CA VAL A 89 1.21 7.83 -4.12
C VAL A 89 2.72 8.06 -4.07
N LYS A 90 3.15 9.29 -3.79
CA LYS A 90 4.57 9.64 -3.69
C LYS A 90 5.31 8.78 -2.66
N LYS A 91 4.74 8.63 -1.46
CA LYS A 91 5.35 7.81 -0.39
C LYS A 91 5.55 6.35 -0.83
N ILE A 92 4.62 5.79 -1.59
CA ILE A 92 4.73 4.41 -2.09
C ILE A 92 5.84 4.31 -3.15
N ILE A 93 5.99 5.33 -4.01
CA ILE A 93 7.07 5.39 -5.00
C ILE A 93 8.43 5.51 -4.32
N ASP A 94 8.55 6.35 -3.28
CA ASP A 94 9.79 6.51 -2.53
C ASP A 94 10.26 5.17 -1.91
N LEU A 95 9.32 4.32 -1.47
CA LEU A 95 9.62 2.98 -0.94
C LEU A 95 10.18 1.99 -1.99
N LEU A 96 10.06 2.27 -3.30
CA LEU A 96 10.68 1.44 -4.35
C LEU A 96 12.21 1.52 -4.33
N ASP A 97 12.79 2.54 -3.70
CA ASP A 97 14.24 2.72 -3.52
C ASP A 97 14.74 2.18 -2.15
N SER A 98 13.88 1.46 -1.42
CA SER A 98 14.27 0.84 -0.15
C SER A 98 15.40 -0.18 -0.35
N LYS A 99 16.26 -0.31 0.66
CA LYS A 99 17.29 -1.37 0.72
C LYS A 99 16.69 -2.72 1.12
N ASP A 100 15.45 -2.71 1.63
CA ASP A 100 14.74 -3.92 2.01
C ASP A 100 13.90 -4.44 0.84
N ASN A 101 14.16 -5.69 0.45
CA ASN A 101 13.50 -6.30 -0.71
C ASN A 101 12.00 -6.53 -0.50
N ASP A 102 11.55 -6.80 0.73
CA ASP A 102 10.13 -7.03 1.01
C ASP A 102 9.37 -5.70 0.98
N VAL A 103 9.98 -4.60 1.45
CA VAL A 103 9.44 -3.24 1.26
C VAL A 103 9.26 -2.92 -0.22
N CYS A 104 10.30 -3.09 -1.05
CA CYS A 104 10.22 -2.83 -2.49
C CYS A 104 9.19 -3.72 -3.19
N ARG A 105 9.11 -5.00 -2.82
CA ARG A 105 8.14 -5.95 -3.35
C ARG A 105 6.71 -5.52 -3.04
N ASN A 106 6.43 -5.21 -1.76
CA ASN A 106 5.10 -4.85 -1.32
C ASN A 106 4.69 -3.46 -1.88
N ALA A 107 5.62 -2.51 -1.99
CA ALA A 107 5.38 -1.23 -2.66
C ALA A 107 5.02 -1.41 -4.15
N SER A 108 5.76 -2.26 -4.87
CA SER A 108 5.47 -2.60 -6.27
C SER A 108 4.07 -3.20 -6.43
N TRP A 109 3.69 -4.12 -5.53
CA TRP A 109 2.35 -4.71 -5.54
C TRP A 109 1.24 -3.69 -5.21
N THR A 110 1.46 -2.81 -4.23
CA THR A 110 0.52 -1.74 -3.88
C THR A 110 0.29 -0.80 -5.07
N LEU A 111 1.35 -0.41 -5.78
CA LEU A 111 1.25 0.38 -7.01
C LEU A 111 0.48 -0.37 -8.10
N SER A 112 0.76 -1.65 -8.33
CA SER A 112 -0.02 -2.47 -9.27
C SER A 112 -1.51 -2.49 -8.93
N SER A 113 -1.84 -2.58 -7.64
CA SER A 113 -3.24 -2.60 -7.17
C SER A 113 -3.91 -1.22 -7.33
N ALA A 114 -3.16 -0.13 -7.18
CA ALA A 114 -3.65 1.23 -7.36
C ALA A 114 -3.73 1.65 -8.85
N ALA A 115 -2.93 1.04 -9.73
CA ALA A 115 -2.77 1.36 -11.16
C ALA A 115 -3.99 1.02 -12.06
N VAL A 116 -5.17 0.85 -11.46
CA VAL A 116 -6.47 0.85 -12.13
C VAL A 116 -7.12 2.24 -12.14
N HIS A 117 -6.65 3.16 -11.29
CA HIS A 117 -7.18 4.52 -11.19
C HIS A 117 -6.35 5.48 -12.03
N LYS A 118 -6.93 6.05 -13.10
CA LYS A 118 -6.20 6.87 -14.08
C LYS A 118 -5.42 8.03 -13.45
N SER A 119 -5.99 8.73 -12.47
CA SER A 119 -5.28 9.86 -11.82
C SER A 119 -4.01 9.41 -11.10
N ILE A 120 -4.05 8.24 -10.42
CA ILE A 120 -2.89 7.68 -9.72
C ILE A 120 -1.81 7.30 -10.73
N VAL A 121 -2.21 6.69 -11.86
CA VAL A 121 -1.27 6.32 -12.93
C VAL A 121 -0.56 7.55 -13.49
N LEU A 122 -1.32 8.62 -13.78
CA LEU A 122 -0.75 9.85 -14.31
C LEU A 122 0.18 10.54 -13.30
N GLU A 123 -0.23 10.63 -12.04
CA GLU A 123 0.59 11.16 -10.95
C GLU A 123 1.91 10.36 -10.80
N ALA A 124 1.80 9.04 -10.73
CA ALA A 124 2.95 8.16 -10.61
C ALA A 124 3.91 8.27 -11.82
N CYS A 125 3.38 8.39 -13.03
CA CYS A 125 4.19 8.63 -14.24
C CYS A 125 5.00 9.93 -14.14
N HIS A 126 4.40 11.02 -13.67
CA HIS A 126 5.11 12.29 -13.50
C HIS A 126 6.22 12.22 -12.44
N MET A 127 6.12 11.27 -11.50
CA MET A 127 7.11 11.02 -10.45
C MET A 127 8.22 10.03 -10.86
N GLY A 128 8.25 9.54 -12.11
CA GLY A 128 9.28 8.62 -12.58
C GLY A 128 9.11 7.17 -12.10
N VAL A 129 7.87 6.74 -11.84
CA VAL A 129 7.58 5.38 -11.38
C VAL A 129 8.05 4.30 -12.36
N ILE A 130 8.10 4.61 -13.67
CA ILE A 130 8.48 3.65 -14.71
C ILE A 130 9.96 3.30 -14.54
N GLU A 131 10.82 4.29 -14.41
CA GLU A 131 12.26 4.11 -14.21
C GLU A 131 12.54 3.40 -12.89
N ALA A 132 11.78 3.72 -11.83
CA ALA A 132 11.90 3.05 -10.54
C ALA A 132 11.55 1.56 -10.63
N LEU A 133 10.40 1.22 -11.24
CA LEU A 133 9.97 -0.17 -11.39
C LEU A 133 10.90 -0.96 -12.33
N LEU A 134 11.40 -0.35 -13.43
CA LEU A 134 12.35 -0.99 -14.35
C LEU A 134 13.68 -1.39 -13.67
N LYS A 135 14.15 -0.62 -12.68
CA LYS A 135 15.33 -1.03 -11.91
C LYS A 135 15.08 -2.31 -11.10
N LEU A 136 13.84 -2.49 -10.63
CA LEU A 136 13.45 -3.62 -9.79
C LEU A 136 13.16 -4.90 -10.59
N THR A 137 12.89 -4.81 -11.90
CA THR A 137 12.61 -6.00 -12.74
C THR A 137 13.82 -6.91 -12.91
N HIS A 138 15.03 -6.41 -12.67
CA HIS A 138 16.26 -7.21 -12.66
C HIS A 138 16.41 -8.08 -11.40
N SER A 139 15.61 -7.83 -10.35
CA SER A 139 15.60 -8.66 -9.14
C SER A 139 14.61 -9.81 -9.29
N ILE A 140 15.11 -11.05 -9.25
CA ILE A 140 14.31 -12.29 -9.39
C ILE A 140 13.13 -12.33 -8.41
N SER A 141 13.29 -11.74 -7.23
CA SER A 141 12.27 -11.78 -6.17
C SER A 141 11.17 -10.72 -6.30
N ILE A 142 11.38 -9.67 -7.09
CA ILE A 142 10.50 -8.49 -7.17
C ILE A 142 9.88 -8.37 -8.58
N SER A 143 10.52 -8.98 -9.58
CA SER A 143 10.19 -8.84 -11.00
C SER A 143 8.72 -9.06 -11.32
N SER A 144 8.09 -10.12 -10.81
CA SER A 144 6.68 -10.42 -11.15
C SER A 144 5.70 -9.31 -10.77
N PHE A 145 5.89 -8.66 -9.61
CA PHE A 145 5.03 -7.56 -9.16
C PHE A 145 5.37 -6.26 -9.87
N ALA A 146 6.66 -5.99 -10.09
CA ALA A 146 7.11 -4.81 -10.84
C ALA A 146 6.62 -4.86 -12.29
N ASP A 147 6.68 -6.03 -12.94
CA ASP A 147 6.20 -6.26 -14.29
C ASP A 147 4.69 -6.07 -14.41
N ASP A 148 3.90 -6.59 -13.45
CA ASP A 148 2.44 -6.39 -13.42
C ASP A 148 2.08 -4.91 -13.20
N ALA A 149 2.80 -4.21 -12.31
CA ALA A 149 2.62 -2.77 -12.11
C ALA A 149 2.92 -1.98 -13.40
N LEU A 150 4.07 -2.25 -14.04
CA LEU A 150 4.45 -1.62 -15.31
C LEU A 150 3.42 -1.90 -16.40
N GLY A 151 2.97 -3.14 -16.54
CA GLY A 151 1.96 -3.53 -17.53
C GLY A 151 0.65 -2.77 -17.37
N LYS A 152 0.18 -2.57 -16.14
CA LYS A 152 -1.04 -1.79 -15.85
C LYS A 152 -0.84 -0.30 -16.09
N ILE A 153 0.28 0.27 -15.63
CA ILE A 153 0.61 1.69 -15.80
C ILE A 153 0.69 2.05 -17.29
N LEU A 154 1.39 1.24 -18.09
CA LEU A 154 1.56 1.49 -19.54
C LEU A 154 0.25 1.37 -20.32
N LYS A 155 -0.68 0.50 -19.91
CA LYS A 155 -2.01 0.38 -20.54
C LYS A 155 -2.88 1.62 -20.34
N HIS A 156 -2.87 2.20 -19.15
CA HIS A 156 -3.75 3.33 -18.79
C HIS A 156 -3.18 4.71 -19.15
N ARG A 157 -1.95 4.75 -19.68
CA ARG A 157 -1.30 5.97 -20.17
C ARG A 157 -1.87 6.49 -21.50
N LYS A 158 -2.50 5.61 -22.31
CA LYS A 158 -3.13 5.99 -23.58
C LYS A 158 -4.42 6.78 -23.36
#